data_AF-Q6AX03-F1
#
_entry.id   AF-Q6AX03-F1
#
_cell.length_a   1.000
_cell.length_b   1.000
_cell.length_c   1.000
_cell.angle_alpha   90.00
_cell.angle_beta   90.00
_cell.angle_gamma   90.00
#
_symmetry.space_group_name_H-M   'P 1'
#
loop_
_entity.id
_entity.type
_entity.pdbx_description
1 polymer ?
#
loop_
_entity_poly.entity_id
_entity_poly.type
_entity_poly.pdbx_seq_one_letter_code
_entity_poly.pdbx_strand_id
1 'polypeptide(L)'
;MYPKLFVIRALNAAGITAPLLLPRTAPGYVARIVRMMLPDQEIVTYDPRDEAVEIGAALLPHMLNRNYVFHDFLRWNLEREALSFTKGGDADMLFVSRGGVRTAQSFRELENEAEIEGLAQEAGLTLVRPETLGWDQQARLFSRARLVAGEFGSGLHNALLSPQGCQVVSLNWLVEVQSRIGNFRRHDVGYILPADGQARLYSIEPQANQPFTIDPVEFRQKLAIAVDRAQARKAMAGWDDAPFPVDTPELRL
;
A
#
# COMPACT_ATOMS: atom_id res chain seq x y z
N MET A 1 -9.41 0.55 -5.09
CA MET A 1 -10.62 0.57 -4.25
C MET A 1 -10.48 1.52 -3.06
N TYR A 2 -9.51 1.30 -2.17
CA TYR A 2 -9.31 2.12 -0.96
C TYR A 2 -9.31 3.65 -1.19
N PRO A 3 -8.60 4.22 -2.20
CA PRO A 3 -8.67 5.66 -2.48
C PRO A 3 -10.07 6.21 -2.77
N LYS A 4 -10.97 5.41 -3.36
CA LYS A 4 -12.33 5.86 -3.69
C LYS A 4 -13.18 6.05 -2.43
N LEU A 5 -12.90 5.31 -1.36
CA LEU A 5 -13.66 5.41 -0.12
C LEU A 5 -13.46 6.76 0.57
N PHE A 6 -12.31 7.42 0.37
CA PHE A 6 -12.11 8.81 0.82
C PHE A 6 -12.99 9.81 0.06
N VAL A 7 -13.21 9.58 -1.24
CA VAL A 7 -14.12 10.43 -2.02
C VAL A 7 -15.55 10.23 -1.54
N ILE A 8 -15.98 8.98 -1.36
CA ILE A 8 -17.32 8.66 -0.85
C ILE A 8 -17.51 9.28 0.55
N ARG A 9 -16.51 9.22 1.43
CA ARG A 9 -16.55 9.86 2.74
C ARG A 9 -16.77 11.37 2.64
N ALA A 10 -16.06 12.05 1.74
CA ALA A 10 -16.22 13.49 1.54
C ALA A 10 -17.58 13.85 0.93
N LEU A 11 -18.07 13.07 -0.03
CA LEU A 11 -19.42 13.24 -0.60
C LEU A 11 -20.49 13.09 0.48
N ASN A 12 -20.39 12.05 1.31
CA ASN A 12 -21.32 11.85 2.43
C ASN A 12 -21.29 13.04 3.41
N ALA A 13 -20.12 13.58 3.71
CA ALA A 13 -19.98 14.77 4.56
C ALA A 13 -20.58 16.04 3.92
N ALA A 14 -20.58 16.13 2.59
CA ALA A 14 -21.24 17.19 1.83
C ALA A 14 -22.77 16.96 1.66
N GLY A 15 -23.32 15.89 2.23
CA GLY A 15 -24.74 15.53 2.11
C GLY A 15 -25.09 14.79 0.80
N ILE A 16 -24.10 14.46 -0.02
CA ILE A 16 -24.28 13.68 -1.25
C ILE A 16 -24.09 12.21 -0.89
N THR A 17 -25.20 11.50 -0.68
CA THR A 17 -25.20 10.10 -0.27
C THR A 17 -25.88 9.22 -1.31
N ALA A 18 -25.39 7.99 -1.45
CA ALA A 18 -26.02 6.94 -2.26
C ALA A 18 -25.64 5.57 -1.69
N PRO A 19 -26.48 4.53 -1.81
CA PRO A 19 -26.10 3.18 -1.43
C PRO A 19 -24.91 2.68 -2.25
N LEU A 20 -23.99 1.94 -1.62
CA LEU A 20 -22.89 1.28 -2.30
C LEU A 20 -23.37 -0.06 -2.87
N LEU A 21 -23.45 -0.17 -4.19
CA LEU A 21 -23.78 -1.41 -4.85
C LEU A 21 -22.53 -2.31 -4.99
N LEU A 22 -22.58 -3.53 -4.44
CA LEU A 22 -21.51 -4.52 -4.53
C LEU A 22 -22.04 -5.87 -5.04
N PRO A 23 -21.39 -6.53 -6.01
CA PRO A 23 -21.78 -7.89 -6.36
C PRO A 23 -21.46 -8.85 -5.19
N ARG A 24 -22.29 -9.88 -4.98
CA ARG A 24 -22.07 -10.93 -3.97
C ARG A 24 -20.78 -11.71 -4.19
N THR A 25 -20.24 -11.68 -5.41
CA THR A 25 -18.94 -12.24 -5.78
C THR A 25 -17.76 -11.36 -5.38
N ALA A 26 -17.99 -10.14 -4.88
CA ALA A 26 -16.93 -9.30 -4.38
C ALA A 26 -16.20 -10.01 -3.22
N PRO A 27 -14.85 -10.01 -3.21
CA PRO A 27 -14.10 -10.63 -2.12
C PRO A 27 -14.51 -10.07 -0.76
N GLY A 28 -14.65 -10.93 0.26
CA GLY A 28 -15.15 -10.52 1.58
C GLY A 28 -14.32 -9.44 2.30
N TYR A 29 -13.08 -9.20 1.90
CA TYR A 29 -12.30 -8.06 2.40
C TYR A 29 -12.88 -6.71 1.95
N VAL A 30 -13.54 -6.63 0.79
CA VAL A 30 -14.09 -5.39 0.22
C VAL A 30 -15.11 -4.78 1.18
N ALA A 31 -16.13 -5.56 1.56
CA ALA A 31 -17.17 -5.11 2.48
C ALA A 31 -16.61 -4.74 3.86
N ARG A 32 -15.60 -5.48 4.35
CA ARG A 32 -14.91 -5.18 5.62
C ARG A 32 -14.22 -3.82 5.58
N ILE A 33 -13.50 -3.50 4.49
CA ILE A 33 -12.84 -2.19 4.33
C ILE A 33 -13.89 -1.07 4.27
N VAL A 34 -14.98 -1.27 3.51
CA VAL A 34 -16.08 -0.29 3.43
C VAL A 34 -16.65 -0.01 4.81
N ARG A 35 -17.03 -1.05 5.57
CA ARG A 35 -17.60 -0.91 6.91
C ARG A 35 -16.65 -0.25 7.90
N MET A 36 -15.34 -0.49 7.77
CA MET A 36 -14.35 0.15 8.62
C MET A 36 -14.22 1.65 8.34
N MET A 37 -14.23 2.06 7.07
CA MET A 37 -14.05 3.47 6.68
C MET A 37 -15.34 4.29 6.67
N LEU A 38 -16.47 3.61 6.43
CA LEU A 38 -17.79 4.18 6.22
C LEU A 38 -18.82 3.28 6.95
N PRO A 39 -18.85 3.29 8.30
CA PRO A 39 -19.67 2.36 9.08
C PRO A 39 -21.16 2.43 8.73
N ASP A 40 -21.66 3.64 8.52
CA ASP A 40 -23.07 3.93 8.25
C ASP A 40 -23.43 3.85 6.76
N GLN A 41 -22.48 3.53 5.89
CA GLN A 41 -22.74 3.41 4.45
C GLN A 41 -23.68 2.24 4.18
N GLU A 42 -24.83 2.52 3.58
CA GLU A 42 -25.69 1.46 3.08
C GLU A 42 -24.96 0.68 1.99
N ILE A 43 -25.01 -0.65 2.08
CA ILE A 43 -24.45 -1.56 1.08
C ILE A 43 -25.58 -2.42 0.54
N VAL A 44 -25.87 -2.27 -0.76
CA VAL A 44 -26.80 -3.12 -1.49
C VAL A 44 -25.99 -4.18 -2.22
N THR A 45 -26.39 -5.45 -2.10
CA THR A 45 -25.70 -6.55 -2.78
C THR A 45 -26.61 -7.23 -3.79
N TYR A 46 -26.01 -7.75 -4.87
CA TYR A 46 -26.72 -8.50 -5.91
C TYR A 46 -25.88 -9.68 -6.42
N ASP A 47 -26.51 -10.76 -6.89
CA ASP A 47 -25.84 -11.84 -7.61
C ASP A 47 -25.81 -11.54 -9.10
N PRO A 48 -24.64 -11.25 -9.70
CA PRO A 48 -24.56 -10.91 -11.12
C PRO A 48 -24.95 -12.06 -12.06
N ARG A 49 -25.18 -13.28 -11.55
CA ARG A 49 -25.61 -14.44 -12.36
C ARG A 49 -27.12 -14.47 -12.59
N ASP A 50 -27.89 -14.08 -11.57
CA ASP A 50 -29.34 -14.33 -11.51
C ASP A 50 -30.16 -13.05 -11.25
N GLU A 51 -29.51 -11.92 -10.92
CA GLU A 51 -30.18 -10.66 -10.59
C GLU A 51 -29.72 -9.53 -11.53
N ALA A 52 -30.70 -8.71 -11.94
CA ALA A 52 -30.46 -7.43 -12.60
C ALA A 52 -30.81 -6.29 -11.64
N VAL A 53 -29.98 -5.24 -11.64
CA VAL A 53 -30.19 -4.05 -10.80
C VAL A 53 -30.48 -2.87 -11.72
N GLU A 54 -31.67 -2.28 -11.59
CA GLU A 54 -31.99 -1.03 -12.26
C GLU A 54 -31.39 0.14 -11.49
N ILE A 55 -30.61 0.98 -12.19
CA ILE A 55 -29.94 2.14 -11.62
C ILE A 55 -30.46 3.38 -12.32
N GLY A 56 -31.33 4.14 -11.66
CA GLY A 56 -31.85 5.40 -12.20
C GLY A 56 -30.79 6.50 -12.28
N ALA A 57 -29.87 6.54 -11.31
CA ALA A 57 -28.73 7.45 -11.29
C ALA A 57 -27.54 6.80 -10.57
N ALA A 58 -26.33 7.01 -11.07
CA ALA A 58 -25.10 6.45 -10.50
C ALA A 58 -24.09 7.55 -10.17
N LEU A 59 -23.55 7.51 -8.95
CA LEU A 59 -22.36 8.25 -8.59
C LEU A 59 -21.14 7.37 -8.83
N LEU A 60 -20.31 7.75 -9.80
CA LEU A 60 -19.11 7.01 -10.18
C LEU A 60 -17.86 7.77 -9.72
N PRO A 61 -17.45 7.67 -8.45
CA PRO A 61 -16.25 8.34 -7.97
C PRO A 61 -15.04 7.85 -8.78
N HIS A 62 -14.35 8.81 -9.39
CA HIS A 62 -13.14 8.53 -10.14
C HIS A 62 -12.01 8.08 -9.20
N MET A 63 -11.02 7.38 -9.74
CA MET A 63 -9.83 7.06 -8.95
C MET A 63 -9.08 8.37 -8.63
N LEU A 64 -8.64 8.55 -7.38
CA LEU A 64 -7.75 9.66 -6.99
C LEU A 64 -6.32 9.47 -7.52
N ASN A 65 -6.16 8.73 -8.62
CA ASN A 65 -4.92 8.64 -9.37
C ASN A 65 -5.18 8.30 -10.84
N ARG A 66 -4.23 8.69 -11.69
CA ARG A 66 -4.13 8.28 -13.09
C ARG A 66 -2.68 7.89 -13.37
N ASN A 67 -2.44 6.65 -13.82
CA ASN A 67 -1.08 6.12 -14.04
C ASN A 67 -0.17 6.34 -12.81
N TYR A 68 -0.72 6.07 -11.62
CA TYR A 68 -0.02 6.27 -10.35
C TYR A 68 0.44 7.71 -10.08
N VAL A 69 -0.10 8.70 -10.79
CA VAL A 69 -0.05 10.11 -10.39
C VAL A 69 -1.24 10.36 -9.49
N PHE A 70 -0.99 10.58 -8.20
CA PHE A 70 -2.01 10.66 -7.17
C PHE A 70 -2.41 12.11 -6.88
N HIS A 71 -3.69 12.33 -6.57
CA HIS A 71 -4.22 13.63 -6.20
C HIS A 71 -3.91 13.96 -4.73
N ASP A 72 -3.61 15.22 -4.39
CA ASP A 72 -3.23 15.61 -3.02
C ASP A 72 -4.35 15.38 -1.98
N PHE A 73 -5.62 15.43 -2.40
CA PHE A 73 -6.74 14.99 -1.56
C PHE A 73 -6.55 13.57 -0.98
N LEU A 74 -5.99 12.64 -1.76
CA LEU A 74 -5.65 11.31 -1.24
C LEU A 74 -4.55 11.39 -0.18
N ARG A 75 -3.55 12.27 -0.37
CA ARG A 75 -2.40 12.40 0.53
C ARG A 75 -2.87 12.82 1.91
N TRP A 76 -3.70 13.86 2.00
CA TRP A 76 -4.17 14.37 3.29
C TRP A 76 -5.06 13.37 4.01
N ASN A 77 -5.90 12.65 3.28
CA ASN A 77 -6.73 11.61 3.88
C ASN A 77 -5.89 10.45 4.41
N LEU A 78 -4.89 9.98 3.64
CA LEU A 78 -3.94 8.96 4.11
C LEU A 78 -3.19 9.41 5.37
N GLU A 79 -2.79 10.67 5.43
CA GLU A 79 -2.10 11.22 6.59
C GLU A 79 -3.01 11.24 7.83
N ARG A 80 -4.26 11.69 7.67
CA ARG A 80 -5.26 11.68 8.74
C ARG A 80 -5.52 10.25 9.25
N GLU A 81 -5.64 9.28 8.35
CA GLU A 81 -5.75 7.87 8.75
C GLU A 81 -4.52 7.41 9.52
N ALA A 82 -3.32 7.68 8.99
CA ALA A 82 -2.06 7.28 9.61
C ALA A 82 -1.91 7.82 11.04
N LEU A 83 -2.30 9.09 11.26
CA LEU A 83 -2.30 9.76 12.56
C LEU A 83 -3.41 9.26 13.51
N SER A 84 -4.52 8.75 12.98
CA SER A 84 -5.64 8.24 13.79
C SER A 84 -5.38 6.87 14.42
N PHE A 85 -4.43 6.10 13.87
CA PHE A 85 -4.09 4.80 14.41
C PHE A 85 -3.31 4.94 15.73
N THR A 86 -3.74 4.23 16.75
CA THR A 86 -3.06 4.19 18.05
C THR A 86 -1.63 3.68 17.89
N LYS A 87 -0.66 4.46 18.38
CA LYS A 87 0.75 4.05 18.45
C LYS A 87 0.89 3.00 19.55
N GLY A 88 1.12 1.75 19.19
CA GLY A 88 1.38 0.66 20.14
C GLY A 88 1.95 -0.58 19.44
N GLY A 89 3.09 -1.09 19.94
CA GLY A 89 3.88 -2.20 19.37
C GLY A 89 5.19 -1.72 18.72
N ASP A 90 6.24 -2.55 18.80
CA ASP A 90 7.64 -2.14 18.58
C ASP A 90 8.12 -2.24 17.11
N ALA A 91 7.39 -2.95 16.25
CA ALA A 91 7.80 -3.17 14.86
C ALA A 91 7.53 -1.95 13.97
N ASP A 92 8.58 -1.19 13.64
CA ASP A 92 8.53 -0.02 12.74
C ASP A 92 9.47 -0.12 11.53
N MET A 93 10.26 -1.19 11.44
CA MET A 93 11.05 -1.57 10.27
C MET A 93 10.56 -2.93 9.79
N LEU A 94 10.08 -2.99 8.55
CA LEU A 94 9.32 -4.13 8.03
C LEU A 94 10.04 -4.74 6.83
N PHE A 95 10.05 -6.06 6.75
CA PHE A 95 10.37 -6.80 5.53
C PHE A 95 9.11 -7.50 5.00
N VAL A 96 8.67 -7.14 3.80
CA VAL A 96 7.49 -7.69 3.14
C VAL A 96 7.88 -8.91 2.32
N SER A 97 7.48 -10.08 2.81
CA SER A 97 7.64 -11.37 2.15
C SER A 97 6.49 -11.64 1.17
N ARG A 98 6.77 -12.42 0.13
CA ARG A 98 5.74 -12.99 -0.77
C ARG A 98 5.63 -14.51 -0.63
N GLY A 99 6.34 -15.13 0.31
CA GLY A 99 6.40 -16.58 0.48
C GLY A 99 5.04 -17.25 0.66
N GLY A 100 4.04 -16.57 1.23
CA GLY A 100 2.70 -17.13 1.44
C GLY A 100 1.74 -17.00 0.25
N VAL A 101 2.12 -16.31 -0.84
CA VAL A 101 1.25 -16.03 -1.99
C VAL A 101 1.81 -16.50 -3.34
N ARG A 102 2.90 -17.27 -3.34
CA ARG A 102 3.42 -17.86 -4.58
C ARG A 102 2.44 -18.89 -5.13
N THR A 103 2.19 -18.80 -6.43
CA THR A 103 1.35 -19.73 -7.19
C THR A 103 2.06 -20.12 -8.47
N ALA A 104 1.63 -21.22 -9.11
CA ALA A 104 2.14 -21.63 -10.43
C ALA A 104 1.93 -20.55 -11.53
N GLN A 105 1.11 -19.53 -11.28
CA GLN A 105 0.86 -18.40 -12.18
C GLN A 105 1.74 -17.18 -11.86
N SER A 106 2.60 -17.26 -10.85
CA SER A 106 3.54 -16.20 -10.53
C SER A 106 4.60 -16.10 -11.64
N PHE A 107 4.69 -14.94 -12.28
CA PHE A 107 5.62 -14.74 -13.40
C PHE A 107 7.09 -14.55 -12.97
N ARG A 108 7.36 -14.39 -11.67
CA ARG A 108 8.71 -14.26 -11.10
C ARG A 108 8.75 -14.86 -9.70
N GLU A 109 9.95 -15.23 -9.29
CA GLU A 109 10.21 -15.85 -7.99
C GLU A 109 11.61 -15.50 -7.49
N LEU A 110 11.71 -15.01 -6.26
CA LEU A 110 12.99 -14.84 -5.55
C LEU A 110 13.47 -16.20 -5.03
N GLU A 111 14.45 -16.80 -5.71
CA GLU A 111 14.92 -18.16 -5.43
C GLU A 111 15.63 -18.26 -4.07
N ASN A 112 16.38 -17.22 -3.68
CA ASN A 112 17.05 -17.16 -2.39
C ASN A 112 16.26 -16.39 -1.31
N GLU A 113 14.92 -16.48 -1.34
CA GLU A 113 14.06 -15.74 -0.39
C GLU A 113 14.44 -16.00 1.06
N ALA A 114 14.61 -17.26 1.47
CA ALA A 114 14.90 -17.60 2.86
C ALA A 114 16.20 -16.96 3.37
N GLU A 115 17.21 -16.85 2.50
CA GLU A 115 18.46 -16.16 2.80
C GLU A 115 18.20 -14.65 3.00
N ILE A 116 17.51 -14.01 2.05
CA ILE A 116 17.23 -12.57 2.12
C ILE A 116 16.32 -12.21 3.32
N GLU A 117 15.32 -13.04 3.63
CA GLU A 117 14.48 -12.88 4.84
C GLU A 117 15.34 -12.95 6.10
N GLY A 118 16.25 -13.92 6.20
CA GLY A 118 17.18 -14.05 7.33
C GLY A 118 18.06 -12.81 7.49
N LEU A 119 18.62 -12.29 6.40
CA LEU A 119 19.43 -11.08 6.41
C LEU A 119 18.63 -9.83 6.83
N ALA A 120 17.37 -9.74 6.41
CA ALA A 120 16.50 -8.65 6.83
C ALA A 120 16.22 -8.70 8.34
N GLN A 121 15.96 -9.89 8.88
CA GLN A 121 15.74 -10.10 10.31
C GLN A 121 17.01 -9.83 11.13
N GLU A 122 18.18 -10.25 10.66
CA GLU A 122 19.49 -9.92 11.25
C GLU A 122 19.70 -8.40 11.34
N ALA A 123 19.22 -7.65 10.34
CA ALA A 123 19.24 -6.19 10.33
C ALA A 123 18.15 -5.52 11.20
N GLY A 124 17.35 -6.31 11.93
CA GLY A 124 16.32 -5.81 12.86
C GLY A 124 14.96 -5.52 12.21
N LEU A 125 14.73 -5.95 10.96
CA LEU A 125 13.42 -5.83 10.33
C LEU A 125 12.49 -6.96 10.82
N THR A 126 11.23 -6.61 11.03
CA THR A 126 10.17 -7.59 11.29
C THR A 126 9.66 -8.16 9.97
N LEU A 127 9.66 -9.48 9.84
CA LEU A 127 9.10 -10.17 8.68
C LEU A 127 7.58 -10.07 8.68
N VAL A 128 6.99 -9.64 7.57
CA VAL A 128 5.56 -9.41 7.38
C VAL A 128 5.08 -10.11 6.14
N ARG A 129 3.96 -10.84 6.28
CA ARG A 129 3.20 -11.46 5.19
C ARG A 129 1.82 -10.79 5.13
N PRO A 130 1.63 -9.74 4.31
CA PRO A 130 0.39 -8.94 4.35
C PRO A 130 -0.88 -9.77 4.14
N GLU A 131 -0.80 -10.84 3.35
CA GLU A 131 -1.90 -11.78 3.09
C GLU A 131 -2.44 -12.47 4.34
N THR A 132 -1.62 -12.61 5.40
CA THR A 132 -2.04 -13.23 6.67
C THR A 132 -2.66 -12.22 7.63
N LEU A 133 -2.70 -10.93 7.24
CA LEU A 133 -3.14 -9.83 8.08
C LEU A 133 -4.46 -9.24 7.57
N GLY A 134 -5.36 -8.94 8.51
CA GLY A 134 -6.51 -8.10 8.25
C GLY A 134 -6.09 -6.72 7.75
N TRP A 135 -6.95 -6.05 7.00
CA TRP A 135 -6.68 -4.71 6.47
C TRP A 135 -6.32 -3.71 7.58
N ASP A 136 -7.03 -3.77 8.69
CA ASP A 136 -6.83 -2.92 9.86
C ASP A 136 -5.45 -3.15 10.52
N GLN A 137 -4.98 -4.40 10.55
CA GLN A 137 -3.64 -4.75 10.99
C GLN A 137 -2.58 -4.22 10.03
N GLN A 138 -2.78 -4.39 8.71
CA GLN A 138 -1.89 -3.83 7.70
C GLN A 138 -1.82 -2.30 7.82
N ALA A 139 -2.96 -1.61 7.90
CA ALA A 139 -3.00 -0.15 8.01
C ALA A 139 -2.25 0.35 9.24
N ARG A 140 -2.49 -0.25 10.42
CA ARG A 140 -1.76 0.09 11.66
C ARG A 140 -0.27 -0.20 11.61
N LEU A 141 0.14 -1.25 10.91
CA LEU A 141 1.54 -1.67 10.82
C LEU A 141 2.30 -0.78 9.84
N PHE A 142 1.75 -0.49 8.68
CA PHE A 142 2.41 0.35 7.68
C PHE A 142 2.36 1.84 8.06
N SER A 143 1.33 2.34 8.77
CA SER A 143 1.22 3.76 9.15
C SER A 143 2.33 4.27 10.06
N ARG A 144 3.03 3.36 10.76
CA ARG A 144 4.19 3.67 11.61
C ARG A 144 5.53 3.32 10.98
N ALA A 145 5.53 2.63 9.83
CA ALA A 145 6.74 2.04 9.29
C ALA A 145 7.69 3.13 8.81
N ARG A 146 8.86 3.26 9.45
CA ARG A 146 9.94 4.15 9.01
C ARG A 146 10.84 3.50 7.97
N LEU A 147 10.78 2.17 7.86
CA LEU A 147 11.45 1.40 6.81
C LEU A 147 10.55 0.26 6.35
N VAL A 148 10.42 0.10 5.02
CA VAL A 148 9.77 -1.04 4.40
C VAL A 148 10.68 -1.60 3.30
N ALA A 149 11.18 -2.81 3.50
CA ALA A 149 11.93 -3.55 2.48
C ALA A 149 11.10 -4.73 1.96
N GLY A 150 11.38 -5.25 0.76
CA GLY A 150 10.77 -6.48 0.27
C GLY A 150 10.70 -6.56 -1.25
N GLU A 151 10.17 -7.68 -1.75
CA GLU A 151 9.95 -7.86 -3.18
C GLU A 151 8.95 -6.83 -3.74
N PHE A 152 9.28 -6.24 -4.90
CA PHE A 152 8.37 -5.33 -5.61
C PHE A 152 6.99 -6.00 -5.77
N GLY A 153 5.90 -5.31 -5.45
CA GLY A 153 4.54 -5.84 -5.65
C GLY A 153 3.49 -5.24 -4.73
N SER A 154 2.28 -5.81 -4.76
CA SER A 154 1.12 -5.32 -3.99
C SER A 154 1.38 -5.20 -2.49
N GLY A 155 2.11 -6.15 -1.90
CA GLY A 155 2.51 -6.08 -0.49
C GLY A 155 3.41 -4.89 -0.19
N LEU A 156 4.42 -4.63 -1.03
CA LEU A 156 5.33 -3.49 -0.88
C LEU A 156 4.60 -2.14 -1.09
N HIS A 157 3.64 -2.10 -2.00
CA HIS A 157 2.82 -0.91 -2.26
C HIS A 157 2.01 -0.43 -1.03
N ASN A 158 1.85 -1.27 0.00
CA ASN A 158 1.30 -0.82 1.28
C ASN A 158 2.13 0.26 1.97
N ALA A 159 3.39 0.46 1.55
CA ALA A 159 4.17 1.64 1.89
C ALA A 159 3.43 2.95 1.58
N LEU A 160 2.42 2.98 0.69
CA LEU A 160 1.51 4.11 0.51
C LEU A 160 0.91 4.64 1.82
N LEU A 161 0.66 3.74 2.79
CA LEU A 161 0.14 4.07 4.11
C LEU A 161 1.24 4.56 5.06
N SER A 162 2.50 4.30 4.73
CA SER A 162 3.65 4.72 5.52
C SER A 162 3.85 6.22 5.44
N PRO A 163 4.40 6.79 6.51
CA PRO A 163 4.41 8.22 6.69
C PRO A 163 5.59 8.84 5.90
N GLN A 164 5.63 10.16 5.77
CA GLN A 164 6.69 10.85 5.04
C GLN A 164 8.08 10.49 5.57
N GLY A 165 9.06 10.38 4.65
CA GLY A 165 10.44 10.08 5.00
C GLY A 165 10.72 8.60 5.30
N CYS A 166 9.71 7.73 5.22
CA CYS A 166 9.89 6.28 5.19
C CYS A 166 10.96 5.88 4.16
N GLN A 167 11.87 5.01 4.55
CA GLN A 167 12.83 4.38 3.64
C GLN A 167 12.15 3.17 2.99
N VAL A 168 12.19 3.08 1.67
CA VAL A 168 11.65 1.92 0.96
C VAL A 168 12.76 1.23 0.19
N VAL A 169 12.94 -0.07 0.39
CA VAL A 169 13.89 -0.89 -0.36
C VAL A 169 13.10 -1.93 -1.16
N SER A 170 13.05 -1.75 -2.48
CA SER A 170 12.41 -2.70 -3.38
C SER A 170 13.43 -3.67 -3.95
N LEU A 171 13.18 -4.97 -3.79
CA LEU A 171 13.89 -6.01 -4.53
C LEU A 171 13.26 -6.13 -5.91
N ASN A 172 14.10 -6.02 -6.92
CA ASN A 172 13.75 -5.87 -8.33
C ASN A 172 13.02 -4.54 -8.63
N TRP A 173 12.88 -4.23 -9.92
CA TRP A 173 12.10 -3.11 -10.44
C TRP A 173 11.22 -3.63 -11.58
N LEU A 174 9.90 -3.44 -11.50
CA LEU A 174 8.98 -3.93 -12.53
C LEU A 174 8.44 -2.79 -13.39
N VAL A 175 7.97 -1.75 -12.70
CA VAL A 175 7.28 -0.58 -13.26
C VAL A 175 7.45 0.58 -12.27
N GLU A 176 7.03 1.77 -12.64
CA GLU A 176 7.25 3.00 -11.88
C GLU A 176 6.43 3.14 -10.58
N VAL A 177 5.52 2.20 -10.28
CA VAL A 177 4.54 2.32 -9.19
C VAL A 177 5.17 2.69 -7.85
N GLN A 178 6.22 1.98 -7.43
CA GLN A 178 6.85 2.24 -6.14
C GLN A 178 7.56 3.62 -6.10
N SER A 179 8.18 4.03 -7.22
CA SER A 179 8.76 5.38 -7.35
C SER A 179 7.69 6.46 -7.30
N ARG A 180 6.52 6.22 -7.90
CA ARG A 180 5.38 7.15 -7.89
C ARG A 180 4.78 7.29 -6.50
N ILE A 181 4.64 6.18 -5.77
CA ILE A 181 4.26 6.19 -4.35
C ILE A 181 5.28 6.99 -3.54
N GLY A 182 6.57 6.72 -3.75
CA GLY A 182 7.65 7.42 -3.04
C GLY A 182 7.64 8.92 -3.28
N ASN A 183 7.50 9.36 -4.53
CA ASN A 183 7.35 10.79 -4.85
C ASN A 183 6.10 11.39 -4.18
N PHE A 184 4.98 10.69 -4.24
CA PHE A 184 3.71 11.15 -3.68
C PHE A 184 3.71 11.26 -2.15
N ARG A 185 4.42 10.35 -1.47
CA ARG A 185 4.52 10.30 0.00
C ARG A 185 5.81 10.88 0.56
N ARG A 186 6.71 11.39 -0.30
CA ARG A 186 8.06 11.86 0.08
C ARG A 186 8.86 10.77 0.81
N HIS A 187 8.85 9.54 0.26
CA HIS A 187 9.71 8.44 0.71
C HIS A 187 11.04 8.48 -0.04
N ASP A 188 12.09 7.97 0.61
CA ASP A 188 13.35 7.69 -0.07
C ASP A 188 13.30 6.24 -0.55
N VAL A 189 13.26 6.05 -1.88
CA VAL A 189 13.12 4.73 -2.50
C VAL A 189 14.45 4.27 -3.08
N GLY A 190 14.91 3.10 -2.66
CA GLY A 190 16.06 2.39 -3.22
C GLY A 190 15.60 1.09 -3.91
N TYR A 191 16.31 0.73 -4.98
CA TYR A 191 16.11 -0.52 -5.70
C TYR A 191 17.36 -1.39 -5.63
N ILE A 192 17.15 -2.68 -5.41
CA ILE A 192 18.18 -3.72 -5.54
C ILE A 192 17.77 -4.59 -6.71
N LEU A 193 18.54 -4.56 -7.79
CA LEU A 193 18.23 -5.35 -8.97
C LEU A 193 18.58 -6.83 -8.71
N PRO A 194 18.02 -7.75 -9.51
CA PRO A 194 18.52 -9.12 -9.57
C PRO A 194 20.05 -9.19 -9.72
N ALA A 195 20.67 -10.28 -9.25
CA ALA A 195 22.12 -10.46 -9.25
C ALA A 195 22.76 -10.38 -10.66
N ASP A 196 21.98 -10.64 -11.72
CA ASP A 196 22.41 -10.49 -13.11
C ASP A 196 22.26 -9.05 -13.66
N GLY A 197 21.81 -8.11 -12.82
CA GLY A 197 21.56 -6.71 -13.16
C GLY A 197 20.31 -6.48 -14.02
N GLN A 198 19.53 -7.52 -14.36
CA GLN A 198 18.38 -7.41 -15.25
C GLN A 198 17.07 -7.40 -14.47
N ALA A 199 16.27 -6.34 -14.64
CA ALA A 199 14.94 -6.26 -14.06
C ALA A 199 14.01 -7.37 -14.60
N ARG A 200 13.19 -8.00 -13.73
CA ARG A 200 12.12 -8.92 -14.17
C ARG A 200 10.84 -8.15 -14.45
N LEU A 201 10.69 -7.69 -15.69
CA LEU A 201 9.55 -6.88 -16.12
C LEU A 201 8.30 -7.75 -16.34
N TYR A 202 7.13 -7.18 -16.05
CA TYR A 202 5.86 -7.82 -16.36
C TYR A 202 5.53 -7.65 -17.85
N SER A 203 5.07 -8.72 -18.49
CA SER A 203 4.49 -8.70 -19.84
C SER A 203 3.05 -9.21 -19.80
N ILE A 204 2.21 -8.67 -20.69
CA ILE A 204 0.84 -9.18 -20.92
C ILE A 204 0.89 -10.49 -21.72
N GLU A 205 1.93 -10.68 -22.53
CA GLU A 205 2.13 -11.91 -23.28
C GLU A 205 2.51 -13.04 -22.33
N PRO A 206 1.96 -14.26 -22.52
CA PRO A 206 2.36 -15.42 -21.73
C PRO A 206 3.87 -15.65 -21.85
N GLN A 207 4.54 -15.69 -20.71
CA GLN A 207 5.98 -15.95 -20.61
C GLN A 207 6.23 -17.00 -19.54
N ALA A 208 7.36 -17.69 -19.68
CA ALA A 208 7.85 -18.55 -18.61
C ALA A 208 8.08 -17.75 -17.33
N ASN A 209 8.02 -18.43 -16.18
CA ASN A 209 8.43 -17.84 -14.91
C ASN A 209 9.88 -17.32 -15.04
N GLN A 210 10.12 -16.12 -14.54
CA GLN A 210 11.38 -15.42 -14.52
C GLN A 210 11.95 -15.44 -13.09
N PRO A 211 12.56 -16.56 -12.64
CA PRO A 211 13.22 -16.59 -11.35
C PRO A 211 14.38 -15.60 -11.30
N PHE A 212 14.70 -15.17 -10.08
CA PHE A 212 15.83 -14.28 -9.83
C PHE A 212 16.38 -14.48 -8.42
N THR A 213 17.63 -14.09 -8.24
CA THR A 213 18.27 -13.99 -6.94
C THR A 213 18.66 -12.55 -6.67
N ILE A 214 18.83 -12.22 -5.39
CA ILE A 214 19.44 -10.97 -4.95
C ILE A 214 20.81 -11.31 -4.37
N ASP A 215 21.85 -10.57 -4.74
CA ASP A 215 23.19 -10.72 -4.16
C ASP A 215 23.13 -10.42 -2.64
N PRO A 216 23.47 -11.38 -1.76
CA PRO A 216 23.41 -11.21 -0.32
C PRO A 216 24.30 -10.08 0.22
N VAL A 217 25.46 -9.85 -0.39
CA VAL A 217 26.40 -8.80 -0.01
C VAL A 217 25.84 -7.44 -0.39
N GLU A 218 25.33 -7.33 -1.62
CA GLU A 218 24.68 -6.10 -2.09
C GLU A 218 23.43 -5.77 -1.25
N PHE A 219 22.63 -6.79 -0.92
CA PHE A 219 21.47 -6.66 -0.05
C PHE A 219 21.85 -6.08 1.31
N ARG A 220 22.83 -6.68 2.01
CA ARG A 220 23.31 -6.20 3.31
C ARG A 220 23.77 -4.75 3.25
N GLN A 221 24.60 -4.42 2.27
CA GLN A 221 25.16 -3.07 2.12
C GLN A 221 24.06 -2.02 1.90
N LYS A 222 23.14 -2.28 0.96
CA LYS A 222 22.07 -1.33 0.63
C LYS A 222 21.01 -1.25 1.73
N LEU A 223 20.68 -2.37 2.38
CA LEU A 223 19.77 -2.38 3.51
C LEU A 223 20.35 -1.60 4.70
N ALA A 224 21.64 -1.75 5.01
CA ALA A 224 22.30 -1.01 6.08
C ALA A 224 22.18 0.51 5.88
N ILE A 225 22.37 1.01 4.65
CA ILE A 225 22.17 2.44 4.33
C ILE A 225 20.72 2.88 4.63
N ALA A 226 19.73 2.06 4.28
CA ALA A 226 18.33 2.36 4.55
C ALA A 226 18.04 2.33 6.06
N VAL A 227 18.58 1.36 6.79
CA VAL A 227 18.44 1.25 8.25
C VAL A 227 19.05 2.47 8.94
N ASP A 228 20.27 2.85 8.59
CA ASP A 228 20.95 4.03 9.14
C ASP A 228 20.13 5.31 8.91
N ARG A 229 19.58 5.49 7.70
CA ARG A 229 18.72 6.62 7.37
C ARG A 229 17.40 6.62 8.14
N ALA A 230 16.78 5.45 8.31
CA ALA A 230 15.55 5.30 9.09
C ALA A 230 15.79 5.58 10.59
N GLN A 231 16.96 5.23 11.11
CA GLN A 231 17.35 5.47 12.51
C GLN A 231 17.77 6.92 12.77
N ALA A 232 18.50 7.55 11.84
CA ALA A 232 19.01 8.91 12.00
C ALA A 232 17.92 9.99 11.92
N ARG A 233 16.75 9.69 11.33
CA ARG A 233 15.66 10.67 11.22
C ARG A 233 14.87 10.80 12.52
N LYS A 234 14.66 12.05 12.94
CA LYS A 234 13.74 12.39 14.04
C LYS A 234 12.31 12.00 13.68
N ALA A 235 11.53 11.64 14.71
CA ALA A 235 10.10 11.42 14.61
C ALA A 235 9.42 12.61 13.91
N MET A 236 8.45 12.30 13.06
CA MET A 236 7.85 13.25 12.14
C MET A 236 7.11 14.38 12.85
N ALA A 237 7.48 15.63 12.53
CA ALA A 237 6.50 16.70 12.42
C ALA A 237 5.67 16.38 11.16
N GLY A 238 4.35 16.56 11.21
CA GLY A 238 3.48 16.35 10.05
C GLY A 238 3.88 17.24 8.86
N TRP A 239 3.08 17.19 7.79
CA TRP A 239 3.33 17.99 6.59
C TRP A 239 3.20 19.50 6.90
N ASP A 240 4.24 20.29 6.62
CA ASP A 240 4.23 21.76 6.77
C ASP A 240 3.32 22.46 5.73
N ASP A 241 2.84 21.73 4.72
CA ASP A 241 2.05 22.20 3.57
C ASP A 241 0.60 21.69 3.54
N ALA A 242 0.03 21.29 4.68
CA ALA A 242 -1.39 20.93 4.76
C ALA A 242 -2.29 22.14 4.45
N PRO A 243 -3.19 22.11 3.43
CA PRO A 243 -4.00 23.28 3.10
C PRO A 243 -5.28 23.42 3.93
N PHE A 244 -5.48 22.63 4.99
CA PHE A 244 -6.71 22.73 5.78
C PHE A 244 -6.43 22.69 7.27
N PRO A 245 -6.80 23.75 8.02
CA PRO A 245 -6.94 23.66 9.47
C PRO A 245 -7.88 22.49 9.77
N VAL A 246 -7.40 21.57 10.62
CA VAL A 246 -8.12 20.37 11.07
C VAL A 246 -9.47 20.72 11.73
N ASP A 247 -9.69 22.00 12.02
CA ASP A 247 -10.83 22.54 12.77
C ASP A 247 -11.82 23.39 11.95
N THR A 248 -11.76 23.41 10.61
CA THR A 248 -12.72 24.20 9.81
C THR A 248 -13.91 23.33 9.37
N PRO A 249 -15.14 23.51 9.90
CA PRO A 249 -16.31 22.69 9.55
C PRO A 249 -16.87 23.01 8.16
N GLU A 250 -16.27 23.94 7.44
CA GLU A 250 -16.82 24.53 6.22
C GLU A 250 -15.98 24.16 5.00
N LEU A 251 -16.25 22.99 4.45
CA LEU A 251 -15.98 22.71 3.04
C LEU A 251 -17.29 22.22 2.42
N ARG A 252 -18.15 23.18 2.07
CA ARG A 252 -19.19 22.98 1.06
C ARG A 252 -18.54 22.92 -0.31
N LEU A 253 -18.42 21.72 -0.88
CA LEU A 253 -18.52 21.45 -2.31
C LEU A 253 -19.13 20.06 -2.49
#